data_AF-A0A4R8DW71-F1
#
_entry.id   AF-A0A4R8DW71-F1
#
_cell.length_a   1.000
_cell.length_b   1.000
_cell.length_c   1.000
_cell.angle_alpha   90.00
_cell.angle_beta   90.00
_cell.angle_gamma   90.00
#
_symmetry.space_group_name_H-M   'P 1'
#
loop_
_entity.id
_entity.type
_entity.pdbx_description
1 polymer ?
#
loop_
_entity_poly.entity_id
_entity_poly.type
_entity_poly.pdbx_seq_one_letter_code
_entity_poly.pdbx_strand_id
1 'polypeptide(L)'
;MARLAPTQQTIKKLFALSGNNCSFPSCSEKIVDSNNHLIGEICHIEAAEPGGQRYNPTSTDDYRRSLENLILLCGNHHKITNDVNKFPVSELKRLKVAHEARNQYNNYKVSNEIVQQSISQYMKQENANSSSGSQINNQANTQNIDTQIGTQHNHFYGPDKGKKSKIEGVRKINKDFKDAIDQTKQPASPPGKWVIDFKSELSERIERTVEIVPTILLKFRKDNGRIKADVESHEIVNNITLDECDVEAQELLRSFLLKSDPEKTEVLKKQLMHKSQQQPAIVTCDGFLINGNRRKLCLEQLYKETNQDPRFENMRVVILPESVSELDIRKIENRYQLQDEGKSEYHGLNRALTIRSNELEGYSLEAQLRDDPKYTDKHGKDLEKIVNEFKKNYLHPLECVDRYLRTFGIEGHYNVISESAGDKEGRWQAFIDYSNVYYGTILNKAKLAEFKVKESEIGKIENAIFKVIRKRSLNSKELESSIGKVHDFVRKSPKYIKNAEARKFLLKISEEVPEDLPGEMKSTKDGKNFEDRDIDEQWGNLYKKGILGNLIQAHRIITNQEERDKPLELLEDALKKLRHENLKIENMDTSYYDKAMELTSQISAEADKIHEAIDHRRYNLKKLNKKK
;
A
#
# COMPACT_ATOMS: atom_id res chain seq x y z
N MET A 1 -24.95 -19.31 -6.51
CA MET A 1 -24.51 -19.66 -5.16
C MET A 1 -23.47 -18.64 -4.78
N ALA A 2 -23.72 -17.90 -3.71
CA ALA A 2 -22.84 -16.82 -3.26
C ALA A 2 -22.10 -17.30 -2.02
N ARG A 3 -20.79 -17.14 -1.96
CA ARG A 3 -20.02 -17.43 -0.76
C ARG A 3 -20.42 -16.44 0.34
N LEU A 4 -21.21 -16.92 1.30
CA LEU A 4 -21.67 -16.10 2.42
C LEU A 4 -20.64 -16.11 3.55
N ALA A 5 -20.36 -14.94 4.13
CA ALA A 5 -19.50 -14.86 5.30
C ALA A 5 -20.09 -15.61 6.51
N PRO A 6 -19.26 -16.31 7.31
CA PRO A 6 -19.68 -16.85 8.59
C PRO A 6 -20.19 -15.74 9.50
N THR A 7 -21.27 -16.01 10.23
CA THR A 7 -21.82 -15.03 11.17
C THR A 7 -20.86 -14.80 12.34
N GLN A 8 -20.94 -13.63 12.98
CA GLN A 8 -20.17 -13.36 14.20
C GLN A 8 -20.42 -14.41 15.29
N GLN A 9 -21.65 -14.93 15.39
CA GLN A 9 -22.00 -15.98 16.34
C GLN A 9 -21.29 -17.30 16.00
N THR A 10 -21.24 -17.67 14.72
CA THR A 10 -20.49 -18.86 14.24
C THR A 10 -19.00 -18.74 14.59
N ILE A 11 -18.39 -17.58 14.33
CA ILE A 11 -16.96 -17.35 14.59
C ILE A 11 -16.67 -17.41 16.09
N LYS A 12 -17.48 -16.76 16.93
CA LYS A 12 -17.32 -16.82 18.40
C LYS A 12 -17.37 -18.27 18.91
N LYS A 13 -18.31 -19.08 18.41
CA LYS A 13 -18.41 -20.51 18.75
C LYS A 13 -17.18 -21.29 18.26
N LEU A 14 -16.75 -21.07 17.02
CA LEU A 14 -15.59 -21.76 16.44
C LEU A 14 -14.30 -21.49 17.23
N PHE A 15 -14.06 -20.24 17.63
CA PHE A 15 -12.90 -19.88 18.44
C PHE A 15 -12.99 -20.43 19.87
N ALA A 16 -14.16 -20.39 20.50
CA ALA A 16 -14.35 -20.98 21.83
C ALA A 16 -14.04 -22.48 21.84
N LEU A 17 -14.56 -23.22 20.86
CA LEU A 17 -14.34 -24.67 20.72
C LEU A 17 -12.90 -25.03 20.27
N SER A 18 -12.13 -24.07 19.76
CA SER A 18 -10.73 -24.29 19.37
C SER A 18 -9.75 -24.30 20.56
N GLY A 19 -10.12 -23.72 21.70
CA GLY A 19 -9.22 -23.54 22.84
C GLY A 19 -7.95 -22.72 22.54
N ASN A 20 -7.99 -21.85 21.53
CA ASN A 20 -6.86 -21.12 20.95
C ASN A 20 -5.75 -22.02 20.36
N ASN A 21 -6.07 -23.25 19.96
CA ASN A 21 -5.11 -24.18 19.36
C ASN A 21 -5.57 -24.62 17.97
N CYS A 22 -4.62 -24.90 17.09
CA CYS A 22 -4.86 -25.53 15.80
C CYS A 22 -5.62 -26.86 15.96
N SER A 23 -6.62 -27.10 15.10
CA SER A 23 -7.43 -28.32 15.14
C SER A 23 -6.72 -29.58 14.62
N PHE A 24 -5.50 -29.44 14.07
CA PHE A 24 -4.74 -30.58 13.58
C PHE A 24 -4.15 -31.40 14.75
N PRO A 25 -4.15 -32.75 14.67
CA PRO A 25 -3.59 -33.59 15.73
C PRO A 25 -2.13 -33.26 16.04
N SER A 26 -1.79 -33.24 17.33
CA SER A 26 -0.42 -33.00 17.82
C SER A 26 0.20 -31.65 17.42
N CYS A 27 -0.59 -30.69 16.93
CA CYS A 27 -0.13 -29.33 16.66
C CYS A 27 -0.25 -28.46 17.92
N SER A 28 0.84 -27.80 18.31
CA SER A 28 0.88 -26.86 19.45
C SER A 28 0.72 -25.40 19.05
N GLU A 29 0.54 -25.11 17.76
CA GLU A 29 0.41 -23.74 17.24
C GLU A 29 -0.86 -23.06 17.76
N LYS A 30 -0.69 -21.81 18.18
CA LYS A 30 -1.79 -20.94 18.62
C LYS A 30 -2.48 -20.30 17.42
N ILE A 31 -3.79 -20.12 17.53
CA ILE A 31 -4.58 -19.44 16.51
C ILE A 31 -4.53 -17.92 16.70
N VAL A 32 -4.40 -17.47 17.94
CA VAL A 32 -4.16 -16.08 18.32
C VAL A 32 -2.91 -16.03 19.20
N ASP A 33 -1.93 -15.20 18.84
CA ASP A 33 -0.69 -15.05 19.59
C ASP A 33 -0.87 -14.24 20.90
N SER A 34 0.21 -14.12 21.68
CA SER A 34 0.22 -13.33 22.92
C SER A 34 0.04 -11.82 22.71
N ASN A 35 0.15 -11.33 21.46
CA ASN A 35 -0.02 -9.94 21.08
C ASN A 35 -1.40 -9.65 20.46
N ASN A 36 -2.34 -10.62 20.51
CA ASN A 36 -3.66 -10.54 19.86
C ASN A 36 -3.58 -10.38 18.33
N HIS A 37 -2.62 -11.03 17.67
CA HIS A 37 -2.64 -11.23 16.23
C HIS A 37 -3.29 -12.57 15.88
N LEU A 38 -4.18 -12.55 14.87
CA LEU A 38 -4.78 -13.76 14.31
C LEU A 38 -3.79 -14.48 13.37
N ILE A 39 -3.33 -15.65 13.78
CA ILE A 39 -2.43 -16.55 13.02
C ILE A 39 -3.23 -17.64 12.30
N GLY A 40 -4.32 -18.09 12.90
CA GLY A 40 -5.14 -19.19 12.37
C GLY A 40 -6.12 -18.77 11.28
N GLU A 41 -6.53 -19.75 10.50
CA GLU A 41 -7.39 -19.60 9.33
C GLU A 41 -8.65 -20.46 9.49
N ILE A 42 -9.80 -19.89 9.09
CA ILE A 42 -11.08 -20.61 9.04
C ILE A 42 -11.14 -21.39 7.72
N CYS A 43 -11.12 -22.71 7.84
CA CYS A 43 -11.07 -23.63 6.71
C CYS A 43 -12.45 -24.28 6.50
N HIS A 44 -12.83 -24.50 5.24
CA HIS A 44 -14.05 -25.24 4.91
C HIS A 44 -13.76 -26.75 4.83
N ILE A 45 -14.64 -27.54 5.41
CA ILE A 45 -14.65 -29.00 5.26
C ILE A 45 -15.14 -29.35 3.85
N GLU A 46 -16.34 -28.89 3.49
CA GLU A 46 -16.88 -28.87 2.13
C GLU A 46 -16.75 -27.46 1.56
N ALA A 47 -16.11 -27.30 0.39
CA ALA A 47 -15.82 -25.98 -0.16
C ALA A 47 -17.06 -25.10 -0.37
N ALA A 48 -16.89 -23.81 -0.12
CA ALA A 48 -17.94 -22.80 -0.27
C ALA A 48 -18.34 -22.52 -1.72
N GLU A 49 -17.50 -22.83 -2.71
CA GLU A 49 -17.72 -22.46 -4.12
C GLU A 49 -17.52 -23.64 -5.09
N PRO A 50 -18.25 -23.65 -6.23
CA PRO A 50 -18.06 -24.65 -7.27
C PRO A 50 -16.60 -24.68 -7.74
N GLY A 51 -16.00 -25.88 -7.81
CA GLY A 51 -14.59 -26.06 -8.16
C GLY A 51 -13.61 -26.04 -6.98
N GLY A 52 -14.06 -25.73 -5.76
CA GLY A 52 -13.25 -25.86 -4.55
C GLY A 52 -13.11 -27.31 -4.06
N GLN A 53 -12.14 -27.55 -3.17
CA GLN A 53 -11.85 -28.87 -2.61
C GLN A 53 -13.08 -29.44 -1.88
N ARG A 54 -13.49 -30.66 -2.25
CA ARG A 54 -14.64 -31.36 -1.63
C ARG A 54 -15.97 -30.58 -1.75
N TYR A 55 -16.13 -29.77 -2.80
CA TYR A 55 -17.39 -29.08 -3.07
C TYR A 55 -18.55 -30.08 -3.24
N ASN A 56 -19.61 -29.88 -2.47
CA ASN A 56 -20.82 -30.70 -2.54
C ASN A 56 -21.97 -29.91 -3.20
N PRO A 57 -22.40 -30.25 -4.43
CA PRO A 57 -23.42 -29.50 -5.15
C PRO A 57 -24.81 -29.52 -4.49
N THR A 58 -25.06 -30.44 -3.55
CA THR A 58 -26.36 -30.56 -2.86
C THR A 58 -26.45 -29.77 -1.56
N SER A 59 -25.35 -29.16 -1.10
CA SER A 59 -25.31 -28.38 0.14
C SER A 59 -25.64 -26.90 -0.07
N THR A 60 -26.24 -26.26 0.93
CA THR A 60 -26.70 -24.86 0.86
C THR A 60 -25.62 -23.85 1.30
N ASP A 61 -25.74 -22.60 0.85
CA ASP A 61 -24.86 -21.47 1.26
C ASP A 61 -24.85 -21.29 2.80
N ASP A 62 -25.98 -21.53 3.47
CA ASP A 62 -26.08 -21.49 4.93
C ASP A 62 -25.33 -22.61 5.65
N TYR A 63 -25.37 -23.84 5.14
CA TYR A 63 -24.56 -24.94 5.67
C TYR A 63 -23.06 -24.68 5.46
N ARG A 64 -22.68 -24.12 4.30
CA ARG A 64 -21.27 -23.90 3.97
C ARG A 64 -20.60 -22.93 4.95
N ARG A 65 -21.35 -21.92 5.43
CA ARG A 65 -20.91 -20.96 6.44
C ARG A 65 -21.21 -21.35 7.89
N SER A 66 -21.78 -22.54 8.12
CA SER A 66 -22.22 -22.98 9.45
C SER A 66 -21.07 -23.53 10.28
N LEU A 67 -21.29 -23.67 11.59
CA LEU A 67 -20.26 -24.18 12.50
C LEU A 67 -19.85 -25.61 12.14
N GLU A 68 -20.79 -26.41 11.62
CA GLU A 68 -20.62 -27.82 11.27
C GLU A 68 -19.65 -28.01 10.09
N ASN A 69 -19.56 -27.03 9.18
CA ASN A 69 -18.72 -27.11 7.98
C ASN A 69 -17.38 -26.35 8.10
N LEU A 70 -17.11 -25.70 9.25
CA LEU A 70 -15.91 -24.90 9.45
C LEU A 70 -14.96 -25.54 10.48
N ILE A 71 -13.66 -25.49 10.20
CA ILE A 71 -12.59 -25.96 11.09
C ILE A 71 -11.46 -24.91 11.16
N LEU A 72 -10.84 -24.76 12.33
CA LEU A 72 -9.83 -23.72 12.58
C LEU A 72 -8.41 -24.34 12.56
N LEU A 73 -7.56 -23.92 11.61
CA LEU A 73 -6.21 -24.49 11.42
C LEU A 73 -5.16 -23.38 11.35
N CYS A 74 -3.90 -23.66 11.69
CA CYS A 74 -2.81 -22.74 11.37
C CYS A 74 -2.48 -22.77 9.86
N GLY A 75 -1.82 -21.74 9.35
CA GLY A 75 -1.53 -21.62 7.90
C GLY A 75 -0.78 -22.82 7.29
N ASN A 76 0.07 -23.52 8.06
CA ASN A 76 0.75 -24.73 7.60
C ASN A 76 -0.23 -25.89 7.40
N HIS A 77 -1.08 -26.16 8.40
CA HIS A 77 -2.04 -27.27 8.33
C HIS A 77 -3.20 -26.97 7.39
N HIS A 78 -3.59 -25.70 7.24
CA HIS A 78 -4.53 -25.30 6.19
C HIS A 78 -4.06 -25.78 4.81
N LYS A 79 -2.79 -25.50 4.45
CA LYS A 79 -2.20 -25.96 3.18
C LYS A 79 -2.13 -27.48 3.06
N ILE A 80 -1.74 -28.19 4.11
CA ILE A 80 -1.63 -29.66 4.10
C ILE A 80 -3.01 -30.31 3.90
N THR A 81 -4.06 -29.76 4.50
CA THR A 81 -5.44 -30.29 4.39
C THR A 81 -6.11 -30.02 3.03
N ASN A 82 -5.44 -29.32 2.11
CA ASN A 82 -5.91 -29.14 0.74
C ASN A 82 -5.81 -30.41 -0.12
N ASP A 83 -5.02 -31.40 0.30
CA ASP A 83 -4.97 -32.72 -0.35
C ASP A 83 -6.27 -33.50 -0.09
N VAL A 84 -7.16 -33.50 -1.09
CA VAL A 84 -8.50 -34.12 -1.00
C VAL A 84 -8.45 -35.62 -0.79
N ASN A 85 -7.38 -36.29 -1.25
CA ASN A 85 -7.24 -37.74 -1.13
C ASN A 85 -6.85 -38.14 0.30
N LYS A 86 -5.96 -37.36 0.94
CA LYS A 86 -5.54 -37.61 2.33
C LYS A 86 -6.54 -37.10 3.36
N PHE A 87 -7.27 -36.03 3.04
CA PHE A 87 -8.22 -35.38 3.94
C PHE A 87 -9.60 -35.27 3.29
N PRO A 88 -10.33 -36.40 3.14
CA PRO A 88 -11.73 -36.36 2.71
C PRO A 88 -12.61 -35.70 3.79
N VAL A 89 -13.86 -35.37 3.42
CA VAL A 89 -14.85 -34.72 4.31
C VAL A 89 -14.99 -35.46 5.65
N SER A 90 -15.06 -36.81 5.61
CA SER A 90 -15.17 -37.66 6.80
C SER A 90 -14.00 -37.49 7.76
N GLU A 91 -12.78 -37.37 7.23
CA GLU A 91 -11.57 -37.22 8.03
C GLU A 91 -11.51 -35.83 8.68
N LEU A 92 -11.78 -34.76 7.93
CA LEU A 92 -11.82 -33.41 8.50
C LEU A 92 -12.92 -33.25 9.57
N LYS A 93 -14.09 -33.87 9.37
CA LYS A 93 -15.14 -33.94 10.41
C LYS A 93 -14.66 -34.69 11.65
N ARG A 94 -13.95 -35.81 11.47
CA ARG A 94 -13.35 -36.57 12.59
C ARG A 94 -12.33 -35.73 13.36
N LEU A 95 -11.46 -35.00 12.65
CA LEU A 95 -10.46 -34.11 13.26
C LEU A 95 -11.13 -32.99 14.07
N LYS A 96 -12.16 -32.33 13.49
CA LYS A 96 -12.94 -31.31 14.18
C LYS A 96 -13.55 -31.85 15.48
N VAL A 97 -14.31 -32.94 15.41
CA VAL A 97 -14.99 -33.52 16.57
C VAL A 97 -13.99 -33.90 17.66
N ALA A 98 -12.87 -34.55 17.30
CA ALA A 98 -11.83 -34.91 18.25
C ALA A 98 -11.18 -33.67 18.89
N HIS A 99 -10.99 -32.59 18.14
CA HIS A 99 -10.43 -31.33 18.66
C HIS A 99 -11.38 -30.61 19.60
N GLU A 100 -12.65 -30.49 19.22
CA GLU A 100 -13.67 -29.79 20.01
C GLU A 100 -13.95 -30.53 21.32
N ALA A 101 -13.97 -31.87 21.29
CA ALA A 101 -14.10 -32.69 22.50
C ALA A 101 -12.92 -32.48 23.48
N ARG A 102 -11.68 -32.36 22.98
CA ARG A 102 -10.50 -32.07 23.81
C ARG A 102 -10.55 -30.69 24.46
N ASN A 103 -11.25 -29.74 23.85
CA ASN A 103 -11.33 -28.36 24.32
C ASN A 103 -12.68 -28.02 24.99
N GLN A 104 -13.56 -29.01 25.21
CA GLN A 104 -14.90 -28.80 25.74
C GLN A 104 -14.93 -28.05 27.09
N TYR A 105 -13.87 -28.21 27.90
CA TYR A 105 -13.73 -27.56 29.21
C TYR A 105 -12.79 -26.33 29.19
N ASN A 106 -12.36 -25.87 28.02
CA ASN A 106 -11.47 -24.71 27.88
C ASN A 106 -12.29 -23.40 27.90
N ASN A 107 -11.92 -22.45 28.77
CA ASN A 107 -12.63 -21.17 28.91
C ASN A 107 -12.03 -20.05 28.03
N TYR A 108 -11.46 -20.40 26.88
CA TYR A 108 -10.89 -19.43 25.96
C TYR A 108 -11.98 -18.52 25.40
N LYS A 109 -11.82 -17.21 25.61
CA LYS A 109 -12.72 -16.17 25.09
C LYS A 109 -11.96 -15.33 24.06
N VAL A 110 -12.46 -15.35 22.83
CA VAL A 110 -11.95 -14.50 21.75
C VAL A 110 -12.45 -13.06 21.92
N SER A 111 -11.61 -12.07 21.65
CA SER A 111 -12.00 -10.66 21.69
C SER A 111 -12.86 -10.27 20.48
N ASN A 112 -13.66 -9.21 20.58
CA ASN A 112 -14.48 -8.74 19.45
C ASN A 112 -13.60 -8.24 18.30
N GLU A 113 -12.42 -7.69 18.58
CA GLU A 113 -11.46 -7.24 17.57
C GLU A 113 -10.97 -8.42 16.72
N ILE A 114 -10.61 -9.55 17.35
CA ILE A 114 -10.20 -10.76 16.64
C ILE A 114 -11.36 -11.30 15.80
N VAL A 115 -12.60 -11.29 16.30
CA VAL A 115 -13.78 -11.73 15.52
C VAL A 115 -13.93 -10.89 14.26
N GLN A 116 -13.76 -9.56 14.33
CA GLN A 116 -13.81 -8.68 13.15
C GLN A 116 -12.62 -8.90 12.21
N GLN A 117 -11.42 -9.14 12.76
CA GLN A 117 -10.24 -9.50 11.97
C GLN A 117 -10.45 -10.84 11.23
N SER A 118 -11.04 -11.85 11.86
CA SER A 118 -11.37 -13.14 11.23
C SER A 118 -12.36 -12.98 10.09
N ILE A 119 -13.40 -12.15 10.25
CA ILE A 119 -14.35 -11.83 9.17
C ILE A 119 -13.61 -11.14 8.03
N SER A 120 -12.79 -10.13 8.35
CA SER A 120 -12.03 -9.38 7.36
C SER A 120 -11.00 -10.25 6.61
N GLN A 121 -10.36 -11.19 7.30
CA GLN A 121 -9.41 -12.14 6.71
C GLN A 121 -10.11 -13.21 5.88
N TYR A 122 -11.28 -13.69 6.31
CA TYR A 122 -12.14 -14.59 5.54
C TYR A 122 -12.50 -13.98 4.18
N MET A 123 -12.90 -12.70 4.16
CA MET A 123 -13.21 -11.98 2.91
C MET A 123 -11.95 -11.76 2.04
N LYS A 124 -10.76 -11.68 2.63
CA LYS A 124 -9.49 -11.53 1.88
C LYS A 124 -8.98 -12.84 1.28
N GLN A 125 -9.26 -13.99 1.90
CA GLN A 125 -8.86 -15.32 1.39
C GLN A 125 -9.54 -15.70 0.07
N GLU A 126 -10.57 -14.97 -0.36
CA GLU A 126 -11.20 -15.11 -1.68
C GLU A 126 -10.23 -14.78 -2.84
N ASN A 127 -9.19 -13.96 -2.60
CA ASN A 127 -8.34 -13.44 -3.67
C ASN A 127 -7.00 -14.18 -3.87
N ALA A 128 -6.66 -15.17 -3.04
CA ALA A 128 -5.29 -15.72 -2.95
C ALA A 128 -5.09 -17.13 -3.53
N ASN A 129 -6.14 -17.88 -3.87
CA ASN A 129 -6.04 -19.31 -4.21
C ASN A 129 -5.76 -19.64 -5.69
N SER A 130 -5.18 -18.72 -6.47
CA SER A 130 -4.89 -18.97 -7.90
C SER A 130 -3.47 -18.60 -8.36
N SER A 131 -2.42 -19.03 -7.64
CA SER A 131 -1.06 -19.03 -8.21
C SER A 131 -0.05 -19.84 -7.40
N SER A 132 0.39 -20.98 -7.92
CA SER A 132 1.69 -21.57 -7.57
C SER A 132 2.38 -22.07 -8.85
N GLY A 133 3.49 -21.44 -9.25
CA GLY A 133 4.27 -21.85 -10.41
C GLY A 133 5.54 -21.01 -10.56
N SER A 134 6.69 -21.68 -10.52
CA SER A 134 8.05 -21.20 -10.36
C SER A 134 8.60 -20.30 -11.49
N GLN A 135 9.56 -19.44 -11.10
CA GLN A 135 10.35 -18.52 -11.92
C GLN A 135 11.39 -19.25 -12.80
N ILE A 136 11.63 -18.75 -14.02
CA ILE A 136 12.88 -18.91 -14.76
C ILE A 136 13.20 -17.58 -15.50
N ASN A 137 14.43 -17.09 -15.30
CA ASN A 137 15.06 -15.91 -15.91
C ASN A 137 15.32 -16.13 -17.42
N ASN A 138 15.40 -15.04 -18.19
CA ASN A 138 16.49 -14.86 -19.16
C ASN A 138 16.67 -13.41 -19.60
N GLN A 139 17.93 -13.03 -19.68
CA GLN A 139 18.48 -11.70 -19.95
C GLN A 139 18.69 -11.44 -21.45
N ALA A 140 18.81 -10.14 -21.77
CA ALA A 140 19.92 -9.53 -22.53
C ALA A 140 19.68 -8.95 -23.94
N ASN A 141 20.26 -7.74 -24.07
CA ASN A 141 20.87 -7.04 -25.22
C ASN A 141 19.97 -6.21 -26.16
N THR A 142 20.02 -4.86 -26.24
CA THR A 142 21.05 -3.78 -26.36
C THR A 142 21.34 -3.33 -27.79
N GLN A 143 21.39 -1.99 -27.98
CA GLN A 143 22.22 -1.11 -28.86
C GLN A 143 21.40 0.14 -29.26
N ASN A 144 21.60 1.38 -28.77
CA ASN A 144 22.69 2.40 -28.77
C ASN A 144 22.76 3.30 -30.03
N ILE A 145 22.97 4.61 -29.80
CA ILE A 145 23.69 5.69 -30.54
C ILE A 145 23.00 7.03 -30.15
N ASP A 146 23.50 7.84 -29.19
CA ASP A 146 24.55 8.88 -29.26
C ASP A 146 24.19 10.05 -30.20
N THR A 147 24.36 11.36 -29.93
CA THR A 147 24.70 12.26 -28.82
C THR A 147 24.55 13.68 -29.41
N GLN A 148 24.17 14.72 -28.64
CA GLN A 148 24.87 16.02 -28.56
C GLN A 148 24.08 17.12 -27.81
N ILE A 149 24.60 17.46 -26.63
CA ILE A 149 24.90 18.81 -26.09
C ILE A 149 23.83 19.91 -26.23
N GLY A 150 23.43 20.50 -25.08
CA GLY A 150 23.04 21.92 -25.07
C GLY A 150 22.22 22.40 -23.88
N THR A 151 22.93 22.69 -22.78
CA THR A 151 22.73 23.81 -21.84
C THR A 151 21.41 24.63 -21.85
N GLN A 152 20.95 24.87 -20.61
CA GLN A 152 20.03 25.91 -20.11
C GLN A 152 18.53 25.60 -20.26
N HIS A 153 17.82 25.54 -19.13
CA HIS A 153 16.87 26.59 -18.73
C HIS A 153 16.39 26.37 -17.28
N ASN A 154 16.64 27.38 -16.44
CA ASN A 154 15.97 27.57 -15.14
C ASN A 154 14.45 27.59 -15.36
N HIS A 155 13.69 26.69 -14.74
CA HIS A 155 12.25 26.90 -14.50
C HIS A 155 11.93 26.65 -13.03
N PHE A 156 11.80 27.77 -12.32
CA PHE A 156 11.24 27.90 -10.99
C PHE A 156 9.87 27.20 -10.89
N TYR A 157 9.73 26.23 -9.99
CA TYR A 157 8.42 25.83 -9.45
C TYR A 157 8.28 26.32 -8.00
N GLY A 158 7.97 27.61 -7.88
CA GLY A 158 7.27 28.15 -6.71
C GLY A 158 5.75 28.02 -6.90
N PRO A 159 4.93 28.13 -5.84
CA PRO A 159 3.48 28.05 -5.95
C PRO A 159 2.98 29.32 -6.63
N ASP A 160 2.76 29.23 -7.94
CA ASP A 160 2.25 30.34 -8.73
C ASP A 160 0.76 30.54 -8.41
N LYS A 161 0.50 31.47 -7.49
CA LYS A 161 -0.83 32.01 -7.22
C LYS A 161 -1.27 32.82 -8.45
N GLY A 162 -1.85 32.14 -9.44
CA GLY A 162 -2.52 32.82 -10.55
C GLY A 162 -2.39 32.15 -11.91
N LYS A 163 -2.85 30.91 -12.05
CA LYS A 163 -3.32 30.41 -13.36
C LYS A 163 -4.82 30.16 -13.29
N LYS A 164 -5.55 30.97 -14.06
CA LYS A 164 -6.99 30.81 -14.30
C LYS A 164 -7.26 29.38 -14.77
N SER A 165 -8.33 28.81 -14.23
CA SER A 165 -8.97 27.56 -14.64
C SER A 165 -8.91 27.34 -16.16
N LYS A 166 -8.28 26.24 -16.61
CA LYS A 166 -8.35 25.74 -18.00
C LYS A 166 -9.67 25.00 -18.31
N ILE A 167 -10.65 25.03 -17.39
CA ILE A 167 -11.83 24.15 -17.45
C ILE A 167 -12.86 24.58 -18.52
N GLU A 168 -12.83 25.81 -19.02
CA GLU A 168 -13.84 26.26 -19.98
C GLU A 168 -13.43 25.97 -21.42
N GLY A 169 -13.91 24.83 -21.92
CA GLY A 169 -13.81 24.48 -23.34
C GLY A 169 -14.15 23.01 -23.62
N VAL A 170 -14.74 22.77 -24.78
CA VAL A 170 -14.85 21.42 -25.35
C VAL A 170 -13.43 20.91 -25.64
N ARG A 171 -13.17 19.63 -25.38
CA ARG A 171 -11.87 19.00 -25.70
C ARG A 171 -11.56 19.17 -27.19
N LYS A 172 -10.31 19.44 -27.54
CA LYS A 172 -9.85 19.45 -28.94
C LYS A 172 -9.95 18.03 -29.52
N ILE A 173 -10.68 17.87 -30.61
CA ILE A 173 -10.92 16.57 -31.26
C ILE A 173 -10.00 16.43 -32.47
N ASN A 174 -9.35 15.29 -32.62
CA ASN A 174 -8.69 14.92 -33.87
C ASN A 174 -9.73 14.41 -34.88
N LYS A 175 -9.95 15.18 -35.95
CA LYS A 175 -10.98 14.87 -36.95
C LYS A 175 -10.67 13.59 -37.72
N ASP A 176 -9.42 13.38 -38.11
CA ASP A 176 -9.02 12.20 -38.89
C ASP A 176 -9.25 10.91 -38.09
N PHE A 177 -8.93 10.93 -36.79
CA PHE A 177 -9.18 9.78 -35.92
C PHE A 177 -10.67 9.56 -35.70
N LYS A 178 -11.44 10.63 -35.49
CA LYS A 178 -12.89 10.54 -35.36
C LYS A 178 -13.52 9.94 -36.61
N ASP A 179 -13.15 10.41 -37.79
CA ASP A 179 -13.67 9.93 -39.06
C ASP A 179 -13.33 8.44 -39.28
N ALA A 180 -12.11 8.02 -38.92
CA ALA A 180 -11.72 6.61 -38.94
C ALA A 180 -12.58 5.75 -37.98
N ILE A 181 -12.87 6.24 -36.78
CA ILE A 181 -13.75 5.55 -35.82
C ILE A 181 -15.18 5.48 -36.36
N ASP A 182 -15.72 6.57 -36.89
CA ASP A 182 -17.09 6.63 -37.42
C ASP A 182 -17.29 5.70 -38.63
N GLN A 183 -16.27 5.53 -39.47
CA GLN A 183 -16.31 4.63 -40.63
C GLN A 183 -16.21 3.14 -40.26
N THR A 184 -15.58 2.82 -39.12
CA THR A 184 -15.24 1.44 -38.75
C THR A 184 -16.05 0.88 -37.58
N LYS A 185 -16.65 1.73 -36.75
CA LYS A 185 -17.46 1.30 -35.60
C LYS A 185 -18.66 0.46 -36.06
N GLN A 186 -18.96 -0.58 -35.30
CA GLN A 186 -20.10 -1.47 -35.55
C GLN A 186 -20.91 -1.70 -34.28
N PRO A 187 -22.23 -1.87 -34.37
CA PRO A 187 -23.04 -2.15 -33.19
C PRO A 187 -22.60 -3.46 -32.53
N ALA A 188 -22.42 -3.45 -31.22
CA ALA A 188 -21.97 -4.61 -30.49
C ALA A 188 -23.10 -5.64 -30.29
N SER A 189 -22.75 -6.92 -30.31
CA SER A 189 -23.66 -8.00 -29.89
C SER A 189 -24.15 -7.77 -28.44
N PRO A 190 -25.37 -8.24 -28.08
CA PRO A 190 -25.93 -8.04 -26.75
C PRO A 190 -24.98 -8.41 -25.60
N PRO A 191 -24.93 -7.60 -24.52
CA PRO A 191 -25.71 -6.38 -24.31
C PRO A 191 -25.20 -5.20 -25.16
N GLY A 192 -26.06 -4.68 -26.04
CA GLY A 192 -25.74 -3.58 -26.98
C GLY A 192 -25.98 -2.19 -26.38
N LYS A 193 -26.40 -2.14 -25.11
CA LYS A 193 -26.64 -0.93 -24.33
C LYS A 193 -25.91 -1.02 -23.01
N TRP A 194 -25.40 0.12 -22.54
CA TRP A 194 -24.68 0.22 -21.28
C TRP A 194 -24.90 1.59 -20.64
N VAL A 195 -24.98 1.62 -19.31
CA VAL A 195 -25.09 2.86 -18.55
C VAL A 195 -23.70 3.18 -17.98
N ILE A 196 -23.23 4.40 -18.19
CA ILE A 196 -21.94 4.87 -17.69
C ILE A 196 -22.13 5.96 -16.64
N ASP A 197 -21.12 6.12 -15.78
CA ASP A 197 -21.09 7.20 -14.79
C ASP A 197 -20.59 8.52 -15.42
N PHE A 198 -21.39 9.04 -16.36
CA PHE A 198 -21.15 10.31 -17.05
C PHE A 198 -22.25 11.31 -16.67
N LYS A 199 -21.86 12.49 -16.15
CA LYS A 199 -22.80 13.48 -15.61
C LYS A 199 -23.82 12.81 -14.67
N SER A 200 -25.13 12.95 -14.94
CA SER A 200 -26.24 12.31 -14.22
C SER A 200 -26.77 11.04 -14.89
N GLU A 201 -26.12 10.55 -15.95
CA GLU A 201 -26.63 9.43 -16.77
C GLU A 201 -26.77 8.13 -15.97
N LEU A 202 -25.91 7.88 -14.98
CA LEU A 202 -26.04 6.70 -14.11
C LEU A 202 -27.28 6.78 -13.21
N SER A 203 -27.53 7.93 -12.60
CA SER A 203 -28.73 8.15 -11.78
C SER A 203 -30.02 8.18 -12.61
N GLU A 204 -29.95 8.71 -13.82
CA GLU A 204 -31.08 8.81 -14.75
C GLU A 204 -31.28 7.54 -15.58
N ARG A 205 -30.38 6.56 -15.44
CA ARG A 205 -30.35 5.30 -16.21
C ARG A 205 -30.36 5.53 -17.72
N ILE A 206 -29.64 6.55 -18.19
CA ILE A 206 -29.51 6.84 -19.62
C ILE A 206 -28.59 5.79 -20.23
N GLU A 207 -29.16 4.99 -21.12
CA GLU A 207 -28.44 3.93 -21.84
C GLU A 207 -27.71 4.50 -23.07
N ARG A 208 -26.43 4.15 -23.19
CA ARG A 208 -25.62 4.42 -24.39
C ARG A 208 -25.45 3.15 -25.22
N THR A 209 -25.35 3.31 -26.53
CA THR A 209 -25.02 2.21 -27.43
C THR A 209 -23.59 1.73 -27.18
N VAL A 210 -23.44 0.41 -27.12
CA VAL A 210 -22.14 -0.24 -27.11
C VAL A 210 -21.75 -0.53 -28.55
N GLU A 211 -20.61 -0.01 -28.95
CA GLU A 211 -20.02 -0.19 -30.27
C GLU A 211 -18.81 -1.12 -30.17
N ILE A 212 -18.42 -1.72 -31.28
CA ILE A 212 -17.20 -2.48 -31.46
C ILE A 212 -16.28 -1.66 -32.36
N VAL A 213 -15.04 -1.46 -31.92
CA VAL A 213 -14.03 -0.68 -32.64
C VAL A 213 -12.72 -1.47 -32.71
N PRO A 214 -12.02 -1.50 -33.86
CA PRO A 214 -10.70 -2.10 -33.96
C PRO A 214 -9.72 -1.52 -32.95
N THR A 215 -9.02 -2.39 -32.22
CA THR A 215 -8.08 -1.99 -31.16
C THR A 215 -6.98 -1.06 -31.67
N ILE A 216 -6.55 -1.22 -32.92
CA ILE A 216 -5.54 -0.39 -33.58
C ILE A 216 -5.94 1.08 -33.74
N LEU A 217 -7.24 1.38 -33.77
CA LEU A 217 -7.75 2.75 -33.87
C LEU A 217 -7.90 3.43 -32.50
N LEU A 218 -7.81 2.66 -31.41
CA LEU A 218 -7.89 3.18 -30.06
C LEU A 218 -6.51 3.64 -29.57
N LYS A 219 -6.46 4.77 -28.88
CA LYS A 219 -5.22 5.37 -28.39
C LYS A 219 -5.18 5.42 -26.87
N PHE A 220 -3.99 5.20 -26.30
CA PHE A 220 -3.72 5.42 -24.89
C PHE A 220 -3.64 6.92 -24.61
N ARG A 221 -4.19 7.35 -23.48
CA ARG A 221 -4.03 8.73 -22.99
C ARG A 221 -2.76 8.86 -22.17
N LYS A 222 -2.01 9.93 -22.38
CA LYS A 222 -0.81 10.21 -21.56
C LYS A 222 -1.16 10.63 -20.12
N ASP A 223 -2.33 11.24 -19.94
CA ASP A 223 -2.84 11.69 -18.63
C ASP A 223 -3.42 10.56 -17.76
N ASN A 224 -3.35 9.31 -18.23
CA ASN A 224 -3.84 8.14 -17.52
C ASN A 224 -3.15 8.02 -16.15
N GLY A 225 -3.95 7.96 -15.08
CA GLY A 225 -3.46 7.91 -13.71
C GLY A 225 -2.52 6.74 -13.40
N ARG A 226 -2.48 5.67 -14.22
CA ARG A 226 -1.61 4.48 -13.99
C ARG A 226 -0.14 4.70 -14.34
N ILE A 227 0.13 5.55 -15.33
CA ILE A 227 1.47 5.75 -15.92
C ILE A 227 1.95 7.18 -15.75
N LYS A 228 1.26 7.96 -14.90
CA LYS A 228 1.52 9.39 -14.74
C LYS A 228 2.94 9.67 -14.25
N ALA A 229 3.40 8.93 -13.25
CA ALA A 229 4.79 9.04 -12.79
C ALA A 229 5.80 8.73 -13.90
N ASP A 230 5.56 7.70 -14.72
CA ASP A 230 6.44 7.30 -15.83
C ASP A 230 6.48 8.36 -16.94
N VAL A 231 5.31 8.88 -17.32
CA VAL A 231 5.17 9.93 -18.34
C VAL A 231 5.84 11.22 -17.90
N GLU A 232 5.53 11.72 -16.69
CA GLU A 232 6.14 12.94 -16.15
C GLU A 232 7.66 12.80 -16.05
N SER A 233 8.16 11.65 -15.57
CA SER A 233 9.61 11.41 -15.49
C SER A 233 10.25 11.39 -16.87
N HIS A 234 9.64 10.73 -17.85
CA HIS A 234 10.19 10.62 -19.21
C HIS A 234 10.22 11.96 -19.94
N GLU A 235 9.16 12.76 -19.86
CA GLU A 235 9.10 14.11 -20.45
C GLU A 235 10.21 15.00 -19.87
N ILE A 236 10.47 14.90 -18.56
CA ILE A 236 11.52 15.68 -17.89
C ILE A 236 12.93 15.21 -18.27
N VAL A 237 13.21 13.90 -18.16
CA VAL A 237 14.53 13.31 -18.46
C VAL A 237 14.97 13.63 -19.89
N ASN A 238 14.04 13.54 -20.83
CA ASN A 238 14.33 13.76 -22.25
C ASN A 238 14.10 15.22 -22.69
N ASN A 239 13.57 16.08 -21.80
CA ASN A 239 13.17 17.45 -22.10
C ASN A 239 12.24 17.54 -23.34
N ILE A 240 11.25 16.65 -23.39
CA ILE A 240 10.25 16.58 -24.47
C ILE A 240 8.84 16.70 -23.92
N THR A 241 7.88 17.01 -24.78
CA THR A 241 6.46 16.81 -24.50
C THR A 241 5.94 15.73 -25.43
N LEU A 242 5.39 14.65 -24.86
CA LEU A 242 4.82 13.56 -25.65
C LEU A 242 3.51 14.03 -26.29
N ASP A 243 3.42 13.86 -27.61
CA ASP A 243 2.16 13.95 -28.33
C ASP A 243 1.52 12.56 -28.40
N GLU A 244 0.39 12.38 -27.72
CA GLU A 244 -0.34 11.11 -27.70
C GLU A 244 -0.94 10.73 -29.07
N CYS A 245 -0.88 11.62 -30.08
CA CYS A 245 -1.23 11.29 -31.46
C CYS A 245 -0.15 10.47 -32.17
N ASP A 246 1.11 10.59 -31.76
CA ASP A 246 2.27 9.99 -32.44
C ASP A 246 2.40 8.49 -32.18
N VAL A 247 2.89 7.76 -33.20
CA VAL A 247 3.06 6.30 -33.12
C VAL A 247 4.13 5.92 -32.10
N GLU A 248 5.25 6.65 -32.07
CA GLU A 248 6.34 6.42 -31.12
C GLU A 248 5.89 6.68 -29.68
N ALA A 249 5.13 7.76 -29.46
CA ALA A 249 4.55 8.07 -28.16
C ALA A 249 3.57 6.99 -27.70
N GLN A 250 2.70 6.49 -28.59
CA GLN A 250 1.79 5.38 -28.26
C GLN A 250 2.54 4.10 -27.87
N GLU A 251 3.63 3.78 -28.55
CA GLU A 251 4.45 2.61 -28.22
C GLU A 251 5.18 2.78 -26.87
N LEU A 252 5.65 4.00 -26.57
CA LEU A 252 6.22 4.34 -25.28
C LEU A 252 5.18 4.23 -24.15
N LEU A 253 3.98 4.80 -24.31
CA LEU A 253 2.88 4.68 -23.34
C LEU A 253 2.49 3.21 -23.12
N ARG A 254 2.48 2.39 -24.19
CA ARG A 254 2.28 0.95 -24.11
C ARG A 254 3.34 0.28 -23.24
N SER A 255 4.61 0.67 -23.39
CA SER A 255 5.72 0.15 -22.59
C SER A 255 5.58 0.46 -21.10
N PHE A 256 5.11 1.67 -20.75
CA PHE A 256 4.85 2.04 -19.36
C PHE A 256 3.70 1.22 -18.76
N LEU A 257 2.62 1.03 -19.53
CA LEU A 257 1.49 0.19 -19.09
C LEU A 257 1.91 -1.26 -18.82
N LEU A 258 2.79 -1.83 -19.65
CA LEU A 258 3.34 -3.18 -19.47
C LEU A 258 4.16 -3.31 -18.17
N LYS A 259 4.96 -2.29 -17.86
CA LYS A 259 5.78 -2.26 -16.63
C LYS A 259 4.94 -2.05 -15.37
N SER A 260 3.81 -1.34 -15.48
CA SER A 260 3.01 -0.91 -14.32
C SER A 260 2.53 -2.06 -13.43
N ASP A 261 2.05 -3.17 -14.01
CA ASP A 261 1.54 -4.33 -13.24
C ASP A 261 1.49 -5.60 -14.12
N PRO A 262 2.62 -6.30 -14.28
CA PRO A 262 2.69 -7.48 -15.13
C PRO A 262 1.76 -8.60 -14.65
N GLU A 263 1.68 -8.84 -13.34
CA GLU A 263 0.87 -9.90 -12.75
C GLU A 263 -0.62 -9.70 -13.05
N LYS A 264 -1.17 -8.51 -12.80
CA LYS A 264 -2.58 -8.23 -13.13
C LYS A 264 -2.85 -8.20 -14.63
N THR A 265 -1.88 -7.79 -15.43
CA THR A 265 -1.98 -7.84 -16.90
C THR A 265 -2.15 -9.29 -17.38
N GLU A 266 -1.37 -10.21 -16.84
CA GLU A 266 -1.48 -11.65 -17.15
C GLU A 266 -2.77 -12.28 -16.65
N VAL A 267 -3.24 -11.90 -15.44
CA VAL A 267 -4.56 -12.33 -14.95
C VAL A 267 -5.67 -11.84 -15.89
N LEU A 268 -5.63 -10.57 -16.31
CA LEU A 268 -6.61 -9.99 -17.22
C LEU A 268 -6.59 -10.65 -18.61
N LYS A 269 -5.41 -10.96 -19.15
CA LYS A 269 -5.29 -11.73 -20.41
C LYS A 269 -6.03 -13.06 -20.33
N LYS A 270 -5.78 -13.85 -19.28
CA LYS A 270 -6.47 -15.13 -19.07
C LYS A 270 -7.98 -14.95 -18.97
N GLN A 271 -8.44 -13.91 -18.27
CA GLN A 271 -9.87 -13.60 -18.19
C GLN A 271 -10.47 -13.27 -19.57
N LEU A 272 -9.80 -12.46 -20.38
CA LEU A 272 -10.24 -12.13 -21.73
C LEU A 272 -10.26 -13.35 -22.66
N MET A 273 -9.29 -14.27 -22.53
CA MET A 273 -9.30 -15.53 -23.28
C MET A 273 -10.51 -16.42 -22.92
N HIS A 274 -10.84 -16.55 -21.64
CA HIS A 274 -11.89 -17.46 -21.18
C HIS A 274 -13.30 -16.87 -21.26
N LYS A 275 -13.45 -15.59 -20.94
CA LYS A 275 -14.77 -14.94 -20.78
C LYS A 275 -15.00 -13.82 -21.80
N SER A 276 -14.04 -13.50 -22.66
CA SER A 276 -14.10 -12.29 -23.51
C SER A 276 -14.30 -11.01 -22.69
N GLN A 277 -14.44 -9.87 -23.37
CA GLN A 277 -14.69 -8.59 -22.71
C GLN A 277 -16.13 -8.53 -22.15
N GLN A 278 -16.24 -8.41 -20.82
CA GLN A 278 -17.53 -8.38 -20.12
C GLN A 278 -18.18 -6.99 -20.08
N GLN A 279 -17.40 -5.97 -19.72
CA GLN A 279 -17.85 -4.58 -19.68
C GLN A 279 -17.26 -3.80 -20.87
N PRO A 280 -17.95 -2.82 -21.46
CA PRO A 280 -17.34 -1.95 -22.46
C PRO A 280 -16.27 -1.03 -21.84
N ALA A 281 -15.38 -0.47 -22.68
CA ALA A 281 -14.52 0.64 -22.29
C ALA A 281 -15.13 1.98 -22.68
N ILE A 282 -14.72 3.06 -22.03
CA ILE A 282 -15.18 4.42 -22.33
C ILE A 282 -14.08 5.12 -23.13
N VAL A 283 -14.46 5.64 -24.28
CA VAL A 283 -13.55 6.35 -25.19
C VAL A 283 -14.10 7.71 -25.57
N THR A 284 -13.23 8.66 -25.88
CA THR A 284 -13.61 9.88 -26.57
C THR A 284 -14.07 9.57 -28.00
N CYS A 285 -14.75 10.52 -28.64
CA CYS A 285 -15.21 10.37 -30.03
C CYS A 285 -14.08 10.16 -31.06
N ASP A 286 -12.85 10.58 -30.75
CA ASP A 286 -11.63 10.38 -31.55
C ASP A 286 -10.74 9.24 -31.03
N GLY A 287 -11.29 8.31 -30.23
CA GLY A 287 -10.65 7.02 -29.95
C GLY A 287 -9.68 6.99 -28.76
N PHE A 288 -9.58 8.04 -27.95
CA PHE A 288 -8.73 8.03 -26.75
C PHE A 288 -9.42 7.34 -25.57
N LEU A 289 -8.72 6.38 -24.95
CA LEU A 289 -9.23 5.57 -23.86
C LEU A 289 -9.24 6.32 -22.52
N ILE A 290 -10.44 6.49 -21.94
CA ILE A 290 -10.63 7.04 -20.60
C ILE A 290 -10.46 5.94 -19.56
N ASN A 291 -11.00 4.76 -19.84
CA ASN A 291 -10.74 3.55 -19.06
C ASN A 291 -10.37 2.38 -19.99
N GLY A 292 -10.02 1.23 -19.42
CA GLY A 292 -9.75 0.04 -20.23
C GLY A 292 -8.42 0.03 -20.98
N ASN A 293 -7.48 0.93 -20.68
CA ASN A 293 -6.12 0.94 -21.24
C ASN A 293 -5.43 -0.45 -21.14
N ARG A 294 -5.51 -1.12 -19.99
CA ARG A 294 -4.97 -2.47 -19.82
C ARG A 294 -5.73 -3.54 -20.62
N ARG A 295 -7.05 -3.38 -20.80
CA ARG A 295 -7.85 -4.29 -21.65
C ARG A 295 -7.41 -4.19 -23.11
N LYS A 296 -7.22 -2.97 -23.63
CA LYS A 296 -6.66 -2.76 -24.97
C LYS A 296 -5.31 -3.46 -25.12
N LEU A 297 -4.39 -3.20 -24.18
CA LEU A 297 -3.07 -3.82 -24.18
C LEU A 297 -3.14 -5.36 -24.24
N CYS A 298 -3.98 -5.96 -23.38
CA CYS A 298 -4.16 -7.41 -23.36
C CYS A 298 -4.76 -7.95 -24.67
N LEU A 299 -5.75 -7.25 -25.25
CA LEU A 299 -6.37 -7.65 -26.53
C LEU A 299 -5.35 -7.62 -27.68
N GLU A 300 -4.55 -6.54 -27.79
CA GLU A 300 -3.50 -6.44 -28.81
C GLU A 300 -2.42 -7.53 -28.65
N GLN A 301 -2.04 -7.85 -27.42
CA GLN A 301 -1.10 -8.94 -27.14
C GLN A 301 -1.70 -10.29 -27.51
N LEU A 302 -2.94 -10.58 -27.11
CA LEU A 302 -3.63 -11.82 -27.45
C LEU A 302 -3.81 -11.97 -28.95
N TYR A 303 -4.17 -10.90 -29.67
CA TYR A 303 -4.27 -10.92 -31.13
C TYR A 303 -2.95 -11.35 -31.78
N LYS A 304 -1.80 -10.82 -31.31
CA LYS A 304 -0.47 -11.21 -31.81
C LYS A 304 -0.11 -12.65 -31.41
N GLU A 305 -0.34 -13.03 -30.16
CA GLU A 305 0.02 -14.34 -29.59
C GLU A 305 -0.83 -15.51 -30.16
N THR A 306 -2.04 -15.22 -30.64
CA THR A 306 -3.00 -16.23 -31.15
C THR A 306 -3.07 -16.29 -32.67
N ASN A 307 -2.02 -15.84 -33.38
CA ASN A 307 -1.97 -15.79 -34.85
C ASN A 307 -3.11 -14.95 -35.45
N GLN A 308 -3.35 -13.77 -34.90
CA GLN A 308 -4.33 -12.79 -35.40
C GLN A 308 -5.78 -13.29 -35.34
N ASP A 309 -6.14 -14.00 -34.26
CA ASP A 309 -7.51 -14.45 -34.03
C ASP A 309 -8.48 -13.24 -33.99
N PRO A 310 -9.48 -13.17 -34.91
CA PRO A 310 -10.41 -12.04 -35.01
C PRO A 310 -11.18 -11.71 -33.72
N ARG A 311 -11.26 -12.66 -32.77
CA ARG A 311 -11.88 -12.45 -31.46
C ARG A 311 -11.19 -11.36 -30.62
N PHE A 312 -9.91 -11.08 -30.87
CA PHE A 312 -9.13 -10.10 -30.12
C PHE A 312 -8.77 -8.84 -30.93
N GLU A 313 -9.16 -8.78 -32.19
CA GLU A 313 -8.93 -7.62 -33.07
C GLU A 313 -9.66 -6.37 -32.57
N ASN A 314 -10.84 -6.59 -31.99
CA ASN A 314 -11.84 -5.59 -31.73
C ASN A 314 -12.15 -5.43 -30.25
N MET A 315 -12.50 -4.21 -29.83
CA MET A 315 -12.83 -3.87 -28.45
C MET A 315 -14.26 -3.30 -28.35
N ARG A 316 -15.01 -3.73 -27.33
CA ARG A 316 -16.33 -3.19 -27.01
C ARG A 316 -16.16 -1.85 -26.29
N VAL A 317 -16.78 -0.79 -26.80
CA VAL A 317 -16.63 0.58 -26.28
C VAL A 317 -17.95 1.34 -26.21
N VAL A 318 -18.01 2.33 -25.33
CA VAL A 318 -19.02 3.39 -25.28
C VAL A 318 -18.31 4.68 -25.67
N ILE A 319 -18.82 5.32 -26.72
CA ILE A 319 -18.23 6.55 -27.28
C ILE A 319 -18.90 7.77 -26.63
N LEU A 320 -18.09 8.66 -26.06
CA LEU A 320 -18.55 9.93 -25.49
C LEU A 320 -18.88 10.96 -26.59
N PRO A 321 -19.79 11.93 -26.31
CA PRO A 321 -20.15 12.94 -27.28
C PRO A 321 -19.00 13.93 -27.50
N GLU A 322 -19.04 14.64 -28.63
CA GLU A 322 -18.05 15.66 -28.97
C GLU A 322 -17.99 16.80 -27.95
N SER A 323 -19.11 17.09 -27.27
CA SER A 323 -19.23 18.17 -26.28
C SER A 323 -18.54 17.89 -24.95
N VAL A 324 -17.71 16.84 -24.84
CA VAL A 324 -17.07 16.47 -23.58
C VAL A 324 -15.90 17.41 -23.26
N SER A 325 -15.81 17.86 -22.01
CA SER A 325 -14.67 18.66 -21.53
C SER A 325 -13.57 17.78 -20.92
N GLU A 326 -12.36 18.31 -20.77
CA GLU A 326 -11.30 17.62 -20.01
C GLU A 326 -11.69 17.37 -18.55
N LEU A 327 -12.46 18.28 -17.95
CA LEU A 327 -12.98 18.08 -16.59
C LEU A 327 -13.96 16.90 -16.53
N ASP A 328 -14.84 16.75 -17.53
CA ASP A 328 -15.74 15.61 -17.61
C ASP A 328 -14.96 14.28 -17.67
N ILE A 329 -13.91 14.23 -18.49
CA ILE A 329 -13.04 13.05 -18.62
C ILE A 329 -12.40 12.72 -17.27
N ARG A 330 -11.85 13.71 -16.57
CA ARG A 330 -11.24 13.52 -15.23
C ARG A 330 -12.23 13.04 -14.19
N LYS A 331 -13.48 13.54 -14.21
CA LYS A 331 -14.56 13.07 -13.32
C LYS A 331 -14.95 11.63 -13.60
N ILE A 332 -15.08 11.24 -14.86
CA ILE A 332 -15.33 9.84 -15.23
C ILE A 332 -14.17 8.98 -14.74
N GLU A 333 -12.93 9.36 -15.07
CA GLU A 333 -11.74 8.61 -14.67
C GLU A 333 -11.65 8.45 -13.15
N ASN A 334 -11.88 9.51 -12.37
CA ASN A 334 -11.89 9.45 -10.90
C ASN A 334 -12.98 8.52 -10.36
N ARG A 335 -14.23 8.60 -10.87
CA ARG A 335 -15.34 7.73 -10.43
C ARG A 335 -15.05 6.26 -10.70
N TYR A 336 -14.56 5.92 -11.90
CA TYR A 336 -14.21 4.55 -12.25
C TYR A 336 -13.01 4.03 -11.44
N GLN A 337 -12.02 4.88 -11.12
CA GLN A 337 -10.92 4.52 -10.22
C GLN A 337 -11.40 4.19 -8.79
N LEU A 338 -12.49 4.80 -8.34
CA LEU A 338 -13.06 4.60 -7.00
C LEU A 338 -14.02 3.40 -6.94
N GLN A 339 -14.70 3.10 -8.04
CA GLN A 339 -15.68 2.00 -8.16
C GLN A 339 -15.03 0.62 -8.30
N ASP A 340 -13.88 0.50 -8.94
CA ASP A 340 -13.20 -0.80 -9.09
C ASP A 340 -12.67 -1.27 -7.72
N GLU A 341 -13.10 -2.46 -7.29
CA GLU A 341 -12.56 -3.18 -6.10
C GLU A 341 -11.05 -3.49 -6.22
N GLY A 342 -10.46 -3.22 -7.40
CA GLY A 342 -9.03 -3.15 -7.67
C GLY A 342 -8.32 -1.96 -7.01
N LYS A 343 -8.58 -1.72 -5.71
CA LYS A 343 -7.88 -0.75 -4.86
C LYS A 343 -6.37 -0.74 -5.15
N SER A 344 -5.78 -1.92 -5.36
CA SER A 344 -4.36 -2.15 -5.63
C SER A 344 -3.77 -1.48 -6.87
N GLU A 345 -4.53 -1.08 -7.88
CA GLU A 345 -3.97 -0.63 -9.19
C GLU A 345 -3.51 0.83 -9.24
N TYR A 346 -4.06 1.71 -8.39
CA TYR A 346 -3.72 3.14 -8.36
C TYR A 346 -3.06 3.57 -7.05
N HIS A 347 -2.69 2.64 -6.16
CA HIS A 347 -2.23 3.00 -4.83
C HIS A 347 -0.91 3.79 -4.81
N GLY A 348 -0.83 4.71 -3.85
CA GLY A 348 0.38 5.43 -3.49
C GLY A 348 0.65 6.66 -4.33
N LEU A 349 1.83 6.72 -4.95
CA LEU A 349 2.35 7.91 -5.63
C LEU A 349 1.51 8.35 -6.83
N ASN A 350 1.09 7.40 -7.67
CA ASN A 350 0.27 7.70 -8.86
C ASN A 350 -1.09 8.31 -8.48
N ARG A 351 -1.74 7.85 -7.40
CA ARG A 351 -2.95 8.51 -6.87
C ARG A 351 -2.64 9.91 -6.37
N ALA A 352 -1.53 10.11 -5.66
CA ALA A 352 -1.14 11.43 -5.18
C ALA A 352 -0.90 12.42 -6.33
N LEU A 353 -0.19 12.00 -7.38
CA LEU A 353 0.04 12.79 -8.60
C LEU A 353 -1.28 13.10 -9.32
N THR A 354 -2.19 12.13 -9.41
CA THR A 354 -3.51 12.30 -10.01
C THR A 354 -4.34 13.34 -9.23
N ILE A 355 -4.37 13.24 -7.89
CA ILE A 355 -5.09 14.21 -7.04
C ILE A 355 -4.50 15.61 -7.24
N ARG A 356 -3.17 15.76 -7.15
CA ARG A 356 -2.48 17.06 -7.31
C ARG A 356 -2.77 17.67 -8.68
N SER A 357 -2.68 16.88 -9.75
CA SER A 357 -2.96 17.35 -11.10
C SER A 357 -4.43 17.75 -11.27
N ASN A 358 -5.36 17.01 -10.67
CA ASN A 358 -6.77 17.39 -10.68
C ASN A 358 -6.99 18.73 -9.96
N GLU A 359 -6.36 18.96 -8.80
CA GLU A 359 -6.46 20.24 -8.09
C GLU A 359 -5.88 21.41 -8.90
N LEU A 360 -4.72 21.22 -9.54
CA LEU A 360 -4.09 22.23 -10.40
C LEU A 360 -4.97 22.62 -11.60
N GLU A 361 -5.69 21.65 -12.15
CA GLU A 361 -6.63 21.85 -13.26
C GLU A 361 -8.03 22.27 -12.78
N GLY A 362 -8.22 22.59 -11.49
CA GLY A 362 -9.45 23.14 -10.92
C GLY A 362 -10.50 22.10 -10.48
N TYR A 363 -10.17 20.81 -10.54
CA TYR A 363 -10.99 19.75 -9.93
C TYR A 363 -10.59 19.53 -8.46
N SER A 364 -11.21 20.31 -7.55
CA SER A 364 -10.86 20.29 -6.11
C SER A 364 -10.93 18.89 -5.47
N LEU A 365 -10.07 18.64 -4.46
CA LEU A 365 -10.08 17.39 -3.71
C LEU A 365 -11.44 17.09 -3.06
N GLU A 366 -12.14 18.12 -2.57
CA GLU A 366 -13.48 17.96 -2.01
C GLU A 366 -14.47 17.40 -3.04
N ALA A 367 -14.46 17.94 -4.26
CA ALA A 367 -15.29 17.45 -5.34
C ALA A 367 -14.87 16.03 -5.77
N GLN A 368 -13.57 15.73 -5.82
CA GLN A 368 -13.04 14.38 -6.08
C GLN A 368 -13.52 13.32 -5.07
N LEU A 369 -13.71 13.71 -3.81
CA LEU A 369 -14.15 12.80 -2.76
C LEU A 369 -15.66 12.59 -2.77
N ARG A 370 -16.45 13.58 -3.20
CA ARG A 370 -17.91 13.43 -3.31
C ARG A 370 -18.34 12.41 -4.36
N ASP A 371 -17.50 12.21 -5.37
CA ASP A 371 -17.62 11.15 -6.38
C ASP A 371 -17.51 9.73 -5.78
N ASP A 372 -16.93 9.58 -4.58
CA ASP A 372 -16.86 8.29 -3.89
C ASP A 372 -18.18 8.04 -3.12
N PRO A 373 -18.91 6.93 -3.41
CA PRO A 373 -20.14 6.57 -2.70
C PRO A 373 -20.00 6.53 -1.17
N LYS A 374 -18.78 6.27 -0.67
CA LYS A 374 -18.49 6.24 0.77
C LYS A 374 -18.58 7.63 1.43
N TYR A 375 -18.37 8.69 0.66
CA TYR A 375 -18.23 10.05 1.17
C TYR A 375 -19.29 11.02 0.61
N THR A 376 -20.15 10.58 -0.29
CA THR A 376 -21.20 11.41 -0.93
C THR A 376 -22.10 12.12 0.10
N ASP A 377 -22.48 11.44 1.19
CA ASP A 377 -23.38 11.98 2.22
C ASP A 377 -22.66 12.78 3.33
N LYS A 378 -21.34 12.98 3.20
CA LYS A 378 -20.53 13.66 4.23
C LYS A 378 -20.49 15.16 3.95
N HIS A 379 -20.79 15.96 4.98
CA HIS A 379 -20.85 17.42 4.88
C HIS A 379 -20.18 18.10 6.08
N GLY A 380 -19.85 19.39 5.92
CA GLY A 380 -19.25 20.22 6.97
C GLY A 380 -17.97 19.60 7.55
N LYS A 381 -17.89 19.55 8.88
CA LYS A 381 -16.71 19.07 9.61
C LYS A 381 -16.30 17.63 9.29
N ASP A 382 -17.26 16.76 8.97
CA ASP A 382 -16.97 15.37 8.63
C ASP A 382 -16.24 15.28 7.28
N LEU A 383 -16.69 16.07 6.30
CA LEU A 383 -16.03 16.16 4.99
C LEU A 383 -14.65 16.80 5.11
N GLU A 384 -14.52 17.90 5.87
CA GLU A 384 -13.22 18.53 6.15
C GLU A 384 -12.22 17.56 6.77
N LYS A 385 -12.68 16.73 7.72
CA LYS A 385 -11.84 15.70 8.34
C LYS A 385 -11.34 14.69 7.32
N ILE A 386 -12.20 14.23 6.41
CA ILE A 386 -11.84 13.29 5.34
C ILE A 386 -10.87 13.95 4.34
N VAL A 387 -11.15 15.19 3.92
CA VAL A 387 -10.24 15.97 3.05
C VAL A 387 -8.87 16.06 3.69
N ASN A 388 -8.79 16.42 4.97
CA ASN A 388 -7.52 16.50 5.70
C ASN A 388 -6.81 15.14 5.82
N GLU A 389 -7.55 14.05 5.97
CA GLU A 389 -7.00 12.69 5.94
C GLU A 389 -6.38 12.35 4.58
N PHE A 390 -7.05 12.69 3.48
CA PHE A 390 -6.51 12.51 2.13
C PHE A 390 -5.28 13.40 1.87
N LYS A 391 -5.30 14.66 2.31
CA LYS A 391 -4.12 15.53 2.25
C LYS A 391 -2.95 14.90 2.99
N LYS A 392 -3.18 14.40 4.21
CA LYS A 392 -2.17 13.74 5.03
C LYS A 392 -1.62 12.45 4.41
N ASN A 393 -2.45 11.69 3.71
CA ASN A 393 -2.06 10.38 3.17
C ASN A 393 -1.48 10.45 1.74
N TYR A 394 -1.74 11.51 0.99
CA TYR A 394 -1.33 11.63 -0.42
C TYR A 394 -0.57 12.92 -0.73
N LEU A 395 -1.13 14.10 -0.43
CA LEU A 395 -0.52 15.38 -0.82
C LEU A 395 0.70 15.75 0.04
N HIS A 396 0.60 15.63 1.36
CA HIS A 396 1.71 15.90 2.27
C HIS A 396 2.92 14.99 2.02
N PRO A 397 2.77 13.66 1.81
CA PRO A 397 3.87 12.81 1.37
C PRO A 397 4.44 13.23 0.02
N LEU A 398 3.60 13.61 -0.95
CA LEU A 398 4.03 14.05 -2.27
C LEU A 398 4.85 15.35 -2.20
N GLU A 399 4.48 16.32 -1.37
CA GLU A 399 5.29 17.52 -1.11
C GLU A 399 6.67 17.17 -0.51
N CYS A 400 6.72 16.12 0.32
CA CYS A 400 7.99 15.62 0.85
C CYS A 400 8.83 14.92 -0.24
N VAL A 401 8.18 14.21 -1.16
CA VAL A 401 8.82 13.64 -2.35
C VAL A 401 9.40 14.76 -3.22
N ASP A 402 8.67 15.86 -3.46
CA ASP A 402 9.17 16.99 -4.24
C ASP A 402 10.45 17.59 -3.60
N ARG A 403 10.47 17.76 -2.27
CA ARG A 403 11.68 18.22 -1.55
C ARG A 403 12.82 17.22 -1.62
N TYR A 404 12.50 15.93 -1.54
CA TYR A 404 13.49 14.86 -1.69
C TYR A 404 14.13 14.91 -3.08
N LEU A 405 13.33 14.97 -4.14
CA LEU A 405 13.81 15.00 -5.52
C LEU A 405 14.68 16.25 -5.78
N ARG A 406 14.26 17.41 -5.26
CA ARG A 406 15.06 18.65 -5.30
C ARG A 406 16.40 18.51 -4.59
N THR A 407 16.43 17.84 -3.43
CA THR A 407 17.66 17.65 -2.65
C THR A 407 18.71 16.87 -3.44
N PHE A 408 18.29 15.98 -4.34
CA PHE A 408 19.17 15.15 -5.17
C PHE A 408 19.27 15.64 -6.63
N GLY A 409 18.70 16.80 -6.95
CA GLY A 409 18.77 17.38 -8.30
C GLY A 409 18.01 16.61 -9.38
N ILE A 410 17.00 15.82 -9.00
CA ILE A 410 16.19 14.95 -9.89
C ILE A 410 14.71 15.35 -9.84
N GLU A 411 14.43 16.65 -9.85
CA GLU A 411 13.07 17.19 -9.73
C GLU A 411 12.12 16.59 -10.78
N GLY A 412 11.00 16.01 -10.32
CA GLY A 412 9.98 15.41 -11.19
C GLY A 412 10.27 13.98 -11.67
N HIS A 413 11.41 13.38 -11.30
CA HIS A 413 11.73 11.98 -11.58
C HIS A 413 11.02 11.07 -10.56
N TYR A 414 9.69 10.96 -10.66
CA TYR A 414 8.86 10.21 -9.69
C TYR A 414 9.05 8.70 -9.77
N ASN A 415 9.51 8.17 -10.90
CA ASN A 415 9.82 6.75 -11.09
C ASN A 415 10.82 6.20 -10.06
N VAL A 416 11.76 7.02 -9.55
CA VAL A 416 12.72 6.61 -8.52
C VAL A 416 12.04 6.26 -7.19
N ILE A 417 10.81 6.71 -6.97
CA ILE A 417 10.03 6.48 -5.75
C ILE A 417 9.15 5.24 -5.85
N SER A 418 8.62 4.91 -7.03
CA SER A 418 7.64 3.83 -7.22
C SER A 418 7.74 3.27 -8.64
N GLU A 419 8.39 2.11 -8.81
CA GLU A 419 8.60 1.48 -10.13
C GLU A 419 7.42 0.63 -10.64
N SER A 420 6.49 0.18 -9.79
CA SER A 420 5.36 -0.67 -10.20
C SER A 420 4.25 -0.75 -9.15
N ALA A 421 3.13 -1.40 -9.48
CA ALA A 421 1.94 -1.63 -8.64
C ALA A 421 2.18 -2.60 -7.45
N GLY A 422 3.28 -2.37 -6.74
CA GLY A 422 3.74 -3.07 -5.57
C GLY A 422 5.11 -2.51 -5.18
N ASP A 423 5.12 -1.42 -4.40
CA ASP A 423 6.33 -0.90 -3.77
C ASP A 423 6.84 -1.91 -2.73
N LYS A 424 7.51 -2.97 -3.21
CA LYS A 424 8.06 -4.06 -2.39
C LYS A 424 9.11 -3.52 -1.40
N GLU A 425 9.72 -2.38 -1.73
CA GLU A 425 10.76 -1.72 -0.92
C GLU A 425 10.19 -0.73 0.11
N GLY A 426 8.93 -0.30 -0.05
CA GLY A 426 8.21 0.56 0.88
C GLY A 426 8.68 2.02 0.89
N ARG A 427 9.28 2.51 -0.20
CA ARG A 427 9.78 3.90 -0.30
C ARG A 427 8.65 4.93 -0.22
N TRP A 428 7.51 4.69 -0.87
CA TRP A 428 6.32 5.53 -0.71
C TRP A 428 5.81 5.51 0.74
N GLN A 429 5.81 4.32 1.37
CA GLN A 429 5.44 4.19 2.78
C GLN A 429 6.39 4.98 3.69
N ALA A 430 7.69 5.01 3.38
CA ALA A 430 8.66 5.85 4.07
C ALA A 430 8.36 7.35 3.92
N PHE A 431 7.86 7.81 2.77
CA PHE A 431 7.40 9.19 2.61
C PHE A 431 6.11 9.50 3.36
N ILE A 432 5.19 8.55 3.48
CA ILE A 432 4.04 8.70 4.38
C ILE A 432 4.51 8.89 5.82
N ASP A 433 5.39 8.01 6.30
CA ASP A 433 5.96 8.09 7.66
C ASP A 433 6.76 9.39 7.84
N TYR A 434 7.53 9.80 6.83
CA TYR A 434 8.30 11.04 6.87
C TYR A 434 7.40 12.27 6.89
N SER A 435 6.31 12.29 6.13
CA SER A 435 5.37 13.42 6.14
C SER A 435 4.78 13.64 7.54
N ASN A 436 4.44 12.56 8.25
CA ASN A 436 3.97 12.61 9.62
C ASN A 436 5.04 13.18 10.57
N VAL A 437 6.30 12.79 10.38
CA VAL A 437 7.43 13.34 11.12
C VAL A 437 7.64 14.81 10.79
N TYR A 438 7.57 15.17 9.52
CA TYR A 438 7.80 16.52 9.04
C TYR A 438 6.77 17.48 9.63
N TYR A 439 5.49 17.22 9.38
CA TYR A 439 4.40 18.06 9.88
C TYR A 439 4.23 17.99 11.41
N GLY A 440 4.47 16.83 12.00
CA GLY A 440 4.29 16.62 13.44
C GLY A 440 5.49 16.99 14.31
N THR A 441 6.68 17.15 13.73
CA THR A 441 7.94 17.37 14.47
C THR A 441 8.82 18.43 13.84
N ILE A 442 9.16 18.32 12.55
CA ILE A 442 10.11 19.24 11.90
C ILE A 442 9.53 20.64 11.71
N LEU A 443 8.27 20.75 11.29
CA LEU A 443 7.57 22.03 11.12
C LEU A 443 7.11 22.62 12.47
N ASN A 444 7.01 21.79 13.51
CA ASN A 444 6.47 22.19 14.81
C ASN A 444 7.56 22.85 15.68
N LYS A 445 7.59 24.19 15.68
CA LYS A 445 8.55 24.99 16.46
C LYS A 445 8.56 24.66 17.96
N ALA A 446 7.41 24.41 18.57
CA ALA A 446 7.32 24.08 20.00
C ALA A 446 8.02 22.74 20.29
N LYS A 447 7.84 21.76 19.43
CA LYS A 447 8.46 20.43 19.58
C LYS A 447 9.95 20.45 19.28
N LEU A 448 10.41 21.25 18.31
CA LEU A 448 11.84 21.46 18.08
C LEU A 448 12.52 22.15 19.27
N ALA A 449 11.84 23.12 19.90
CA ALA A 449 12.32 23.75 21.12
C ALA A 449 12.42 22.74 22.29
N GLU A 450 11.41 21.88 22.47
CA GLU A 450 11.45 20.76 23.43
C GLU A 450 12.68 19.85 23.17
N PHE A 451 12.96 19.54 21.90
CA PHE A 451 14.07 18.67 21.50
C PHE A 451 15.43 19.39 21.48
N LYS A 452 15.45 20.70 21.78
CA LYS A 452 16.63 21.57 21.73
C LYS A 452 17.36 21.45 20.39
N VAL A 453 16.60 21.45 19.29
CA VAL A 453 17.12 21.41 17.92
C VAL A 453 17.29 22.84 17.42
N LYS A 454 18.46 23.15 16.83
CA LYS A 454 18.74 24.47 16.25
C LYS A 454 18.13 24.58 14.86
N GLU A 455 17.79 25.80 14.44
CA GLU A 455 17.23 26.05 13.10
C GLU A 455 18.19 25.62 11.97
N SER A 456 19.50 25.78 12.16
CA SER A 456 20.53 25.31 11.23
C SER A 456 20.68 23.79 11.14
N GLU A 457 20.14 23.03 12.10
CA GLU A 457 20.15 21.57 12.08
C GLU A 457 18.97 20.99 11.30
N ILE A 458 17.90 21.77 11.07
CA ILE A 458 16.65 21.28 10.48
C ILE A 458 16.89 20.70 9.06
N GLY A 459 17.54 21.47 8.19
CA GLY A 459 17.85 21.03 6.83
C GLY A 459 18.79 19.82 6.82
N LYS A 460 19.73 19.75 7.76
CA LYS A 460 20.65 18.61 7.90
C LYS A 460 19.92 17.34 8.35
N ILE A 461 18.95 17.46 9.27
CA ILE A 461 18.13 16.33 9.71
C ILE A 461 17.27 15.79 8.56
N GLU A 462 16.62 16.68 7.80
CA GLU A 462 15.85 16.29 6.61
C GLU A 462 16.73 15.58 5.58
N ASN A 463 17.88 16.19 5.23
CA ASN A 463 18.85 15.61 4.31
C ASN A 463 19.38 14.23 4.79
N ALA A 464 19.67 14.06 6.09
CA ALA A 464 20.07 12.79 6.65
C ALA A 464 18.97 11.71 6.48
N ILE A 465 17.72 12.05 6.79
CA ILE A 465 16.60 11.12 6.64
C ILE A 465 16.40 10.76 5.16
N PHE A 466 16.49 11.74 4.26
CA PHE A 466 16.42 11.52 2.82
C PHE A 466 17.53 10.60 2.31
N LYS A 467 18.76 10.74 2.80
CA LYS A 467 19.86 9.81 2.48
C LYS A 467 19.58 8.38 2.94
N VAL A 468 18.92 8.21 4.10
CA VAL A 468 18.46 6.89 4.57
C VAL A 468 17.36 6.33 3.68
N ILE A 469 16.39 7.15 3.27
CA ILE A 469 15.32 6.74 2.33
C ILE A 469 15.91 6.34 0.98
N ARG A 470 16.86 7.12 0.45
CA ARG A 470 17.55 6.85 -0.82
C ARG A 470 18.29 5.51 -0.83
N LYS A 471 18.87 5.12 0.32
CA LYS A 471 19.61 3.86 0.44
C LYS A 471 18.74 2.61 0.18
N ARG A 472 17.41 2.73 0.26
CA ARG A 472 16.34 1.72 0.06
C ARG A 472 16.37 0.51 1.01
N SER A 473 17.54 -0.04 1.27
CA SER A 473 17.77 -1.29 1.98
C SER A 473 18.77 -1.12 3.13
N LEU A 474 18.40 -1.61 4.31
CA LEU A 474 19.21 -1.63 5.53
C LEU A 474 19.88 -3.01 5.77
N ASN A 475 19.92 -3.89 4.77
CA ASN A 475 20.08 -5.36 4.87
C ASN A 475 21.47 -5.87 5.29
N SER A 476 22.07 -5.38 6.38
CA SER A 476 22.80 -6.35 7.21
C SER A 476 21.76 -7.06 8.07
N LYS A 477 21.80 -8.40 8.12
CA LYS A 477 20.89 -9.20 8.96
C LYS A 477 20.84 -8.69 10.40
N GLU A 478 21.92 -8.09 10.90
CA GLU A 478 22.04 -7.48 12.23
C GLU A 478 21.32 -6.12 12.34
N LEU A 479 21.28 -5.31 11.28
CA LEU A 479 20.67 -3.98 11.33
C LEU A 479 19.18 -4.02 11.08
N GLU A 480 18.73 -4.84 10.13
CA GLU A 480 17.30 -5.02 9.85
C GLU A 480 16.56 -5.65 11.04
N SER A 481 17.21 -6.58 11.75
CA SER A 481 16.68 -7.14 13.00
C SER A 481 16.63 -6.13 14.17
N SER A 482 17.48 -5.09 14.15
CA SER A 482 17.54 -4.07 15.21
C SER A 482 16.66 -2.84 14.93
N ILE A 483 16.74 -2.27 13.72
CA ILE A 483 16.09 -1.00 13.36
C ILE A 483 14.75 -1.21 12.63
N GLY A 484 14.58 -2.36 11.96
CA GLY A 484 13.43 -2.65 11.08
C GLY A 484 13.66 -2.18 9.65
N LYS A 485 12.57 -1.99 8.90
CA LYS A 485 12.62 -1.46 7.53
C LYS A 485 12.92 0.04 7.51
N VAL A 486 13.23 0.60 6.33
CA VAL A 486 13.48 2.04 6.16
C VAL A 486 12.32 2.88 6.72
N HIS A 487 11.07 2.53 6.39
CA HIS A 487 9.91 3.28 6.87
C HIS A 487 9.76 3.20 8.41
N ASP A 488 10.12 2.07 9.04
CA ASP A 488 10.11 1.94 10.51
C ASP A 488 11.10 2.88 11.18
N PHE A 489 12.30 3.01 10.63
CA PHE A 489 13.27 4.00 11.07
C PHE A 489 12.70 5.42 10.95
N VAL A 490 12.18 5.77 9.76
CA VAL A 490 11.65 7.11 9.50
C VAL A 490 10.54 7.46 10.49
N ARG A 491 9.60 6.56 10.73
CA ARG A 491 8.53 6.72 11.72
C ARG A 491 9.07 6.94 13.14
N LYS A 492 10.14 6.25 13.51
CA LYS A 492 10.80 6.35 14.83
C LYS A 492 11.82 7.49 14.91
N SER A 493 12.16 8.15 13.80
CA SER A 493 13.16 9.22 13.72
C SER A 493 12.98 10.34 14.75
N PRO A 494 11.76 10.72 15.23
CA PRO A 494 11.62 11.72 16.29
C PRO A 494 12.34 11.35 17.59
N LYS A 495 12.49 10.05 17.90
CA LYS A 495 13.26 9.59 19.08
C LYS A 495 14.75 9.92 18.93
N TYR A 496 15.29 9.70 17.74
CA TYR A 496 16.68 9.98 17.39
C TYR A 496 16.93 11.48 17.32
N ILE A 497 15.96 12.27 16.85
CA ILE A 497 16.02 13.73 16.83
C ILE A 497 15.98 14.28 18.27
N LYS A 498 15.17 13.71 19.17
CA LYS A 498 15.05 14.16 20.57
C LYS A 498 16.35 13.98 21.36
N ASN A 499 17.05 12.86 21.19
CA ASN A 499 18.31 12.59 21.90
C ASN A 499 19.48 13.30 21.21
N ALA A 500 20.14 14.23 21.91
CA ALA A 500 21.23 15.02 21.33
C ALA A 500 22.44 14.18 20.87
N GLU A 501 22.79 13.10 21.58
CA GLU A 501 23.91 12.23 21.20
C GLU A 501 23.56 11.36 19.98
N ALA A 502 22.35 10.80 19.92
CA ALA A 502 21.88 10.07 18.73
C ALA A 502 21.76 10.99 17.52
N ARG A 503 21.26 12.23 17.72
CA ARG A 503 21.12 13.26 16.68
C ARG A 503 22.46 13.62 16.04
N LYS A 504 23.57 13.67 16.79
CA LYS A 504 24.90 13.91 16.22
C LYS A 504 25.24 12.93 15.09
N PHE A 505 24.87 11.66 15.23
CA PHE A 505 25.13 10.66 14.19
C PHE A 505 24.22 10.86 12.96
N LEU A 506 22.99 11.38 13.13
CA LEU A 506 22.18 11.80 11.98
C LEU A 506 22.81 12.98 11.25
N LEU A 507 23.29 13.98 11.98
CA LEU A 507 23.98 15.13 11.38
C LEU A 507 25.25 14.70 10.62
N LYS A 508 26.00 13.73 11.15
CA LYS A 508 27.14 13.14 10.44
C LYS A 508 26.76 12.49 9.11
N ILE A 509 25.61 11.81 9.03
CA ILE A 509 25.12 11.26 7.75
C ILE A 509 24.90 12.40 6.75
N SER A 510 24.35 13.53 7.19
CA SER A 510 24.16 14.69 6.32
C SER A 510 25.48 15.30 5.86
N GLU A 511 26.48 15.40 6.75
CA GLU A 511 27.75 16.08 6.50
C GLU A 511 28.80 15.23 5.77
N GLU A 512 28.87 13.93 6.07
CA GLU A 512 29.93 13.03 5.59
C GLU A 512 29.55 12.28 4.30
N VAL A 513 28.27 12.15 4.00
CA VAL A 513 27.78 11.43 2.81
C VAL A 513 27.36 12.45 1.75
N PRO A 514 27.98 12.50 0.57
CA PRO A 514 27.57 13.39 -0.52
C PRO A 514 26.15 13.12 -1.01
N GLU A 515 25.48 14.16 -1.51
CA GLU A 515 24.17 14.04 -2.18
C GLU A 515 24.25 13.26 -3.49
N ASP A 516 25.42 13.10 -4.09
CA ASP A 516 25.52 12.56 -5.44
C ASP A 516 26.75 11.68 -5.63
N LEU A 517 26.72 10.84 -6.67
CA LEU A 517 27.91 10.11 -7.09
C LEU A 517 28.89 11.03 -7.83
N PRO A 518 30.22 10.81 -7.70
CA PRO A 518 31.18 11.42 -8.59
C PRO A 518 30.83 11.14 -10.06
N GLY A 519 30.96 12.13 -10.94
CA GLY A 519 30.54 12.03 -12.35
C GLY A 519 31.12 10.83 -13.10
N GLU A 520 32.36 10.44 -12.76
CA GLU A 520 33.07 9.28 -13.31
C GLU A 520 32.39 7.93 -12.98
N MET A 521 31.59 7.87 -11.91
CA MET A 521 30.87 6.67 -11.48
C MET A 521 29.42 6.62 -11.97
N LYS A 522 28.97 7.67 -12.68
CA LYS A 522 27.61 7.74 -13.25
C LYS A 522 27.55 7.23 -14.68
N SER A 523 28.69 6.87 -15.27
CA SER A 523 28.79 6.36 -16.62
C SER A 523 29.48 5.00 -16.62
N THR A 524 29.12 4.13 -17.56
CA THR A 524 29.94 2.96 -17.88
C THR A 524 31.28 3.37 -18.48
N LYS A 525 32.25 2.44 -18.57
CA LYS A 525 33.53 2.68 -19.26
C LYS A 525 33.37 3.13 -20.73
N ASP A 526 32.19 2.89 -21.31
CA ASP A 526 31.82 3.23 -22.68
C ASP A 526 31.02 4.55 -22.78
N GLY A 527 30.89 5.32 -21.69
CA GLY A 527 30.28 6.67 -21.70
C GLY A 527 28.75 6.71 -21.60
N LYS A 528 28.07 5.59 -21.35
CA LYS A 528 26.61 5.56 -21.18
C LYS A 528 26.23 5.88 -19.73
N ASN A 529 25.36 6.87 -19.54
CA ASN A 529 24.80 7.21 -18.23
C ASN A 529 23.98 6.05 -17.67
N PHE A 530 24.18 5.74 -16.39
CA PHE A 530 23.33 4.82 -15.64
C PHE A 530 21.92 5.38 -15.49
N GLU A 531 20.92 4.51 -15.43
CA GLU A 531 19.56 4.90 -15.02
C GLU A 531 19.59 5.42 -13.56
N ASP A 532 18.66 6.30 -13.20
CA ASP A 532 18.63 6.92 -11.85
C ASP A 532 18.62 5.88 -10.71
N ARG A 533 18.03 4.70 -10.98
CA ARG A 533 18.06 3.57 -10.04
C ARG A 533 19.46 2.98 -9.89
N ASP A 534 20.17 2.75 -10.98
CA ASP A 534 21.51 2.18 -10.95
C ASP A 534 22.46 3.17 -10.26
N ILE A 535 22.22 4.47 -10.45
CA ILE A 535 22.87 5.56 -9.70
C ILE A 535 22.55 5.46 -8.21
N ASP A 536 21.27 5.34 -7.83
CA ASP A 536 20.83 5.17 -6.43
C ASP A 536 21.47 3.93 -5.77
N GLU A 537 21.54 2.80 -6.48
CA GLU A 537 22.12 1.55 -6.00
C GLU A 537 23.63 1.67 -5.80
N GLN A 538 24.34 2.23 -6.78
CA GLN A 538 25.77 2.48 -6.69
C GLN A 538 26.11 3.48 -5.58
N TRP A 539 25.34 4.56 -5.48
CA TRP A 539 25.45 5.57 -4.41
C TRP A 539 25.25 4.90 -3.05
N GLY A 540 24.20 4.09 -2.92
CA GLY A 540 23.88 3.37 -1.71
C GLY A 540 24.97 2.39 -1.29
N ASN A 541 25.59 1.70 -2.24
CA ASN A 541 26.68 0.76 -1.99
C ASN A 541 27.98 1.47 -1.60
N LEU A 542 28.34 2.55 -2.29
CA LEU A 542 29.53 3.35 -2.01
C LEU A 542 29.50 3.95 -0.59
N TYR A 543 28.37 4.57 -0.23
CA TYR A 543 28.23 5.26 1.06
C TYR A 543 27.60 4.41 2.16
N LYS A 544 27.44 3.10 1.93
CA LYS A 544 26.85 2.14 2.88
C LYS A 544 27.44 2.27 4.28
N LYS A 545 28.76 2.35 4.40
CA LYS A 545 29.46 2.41 5.69
C LYS A 545 29.15 3.71 6.44
N GLY A 546 29.10 4.85 5.73
CA GLY A 546 28.78 6.16 6.32
C GLY A 546 27.33 6.25 6.79
N ILE A 547 26.39 5.72 6.00
CA ILE A 547 24.96 5.75 6.35
C ILE A 547 24.67 4.74 7.48
N LEU A 548 24.96 3.45 7.25
CA LEU A 548 24.58 2.39 8.18
C LEU A 548 25.41 2.43 9.47
N GLY A 549 26.69 2.78 9.39
CA GLY A 549 27.57 2.89 10.56
C GLY A 549 27.07 3.95 11.54
N ASN A 550 26.73 5.15 11.04
CA ASN A 550 26.19 6.21 11.87
C ASN A 550 24.78 5.86 12.40
N LEU A 551 23.92 5.22 11.59
CA LEU A 551 22.60 4.75 12.05
C LEU A 551 22.71 3.72 13.19
N ILE A 552 23.65 2.78 13.11
CA ILE A 552 23.88 1.77 14.17
C ILE A 552 24.25 2.46 15.48
N GLN A 553 25.15 3.45 15.43
CA GLN A 553 25.56 4.18 16.64
C GLN A 553 24.39 4.96 17.23
N ALA A 554 23.62 5.67 16.39
CA ALA A 554 22.43 6.38 16.81
C ALA A 554 21.43 5.43 17.49
N HIS A 555 21.19 4.26 16.89
CA HIS A 555 20.28 3.26 17.42
C HIS A 555 20.75 2.68 18.75
N ARG A 556 22.03 2.30 18.88
CA ARG A 556 22.60 1.82 20.15
C ARG A 556 22.42 2.82 21.29
N ILE A 557 22.56 4.11 21.02
CA ILE A 557 22.36 5.15 22.04
C ILE A 557 20.90 5.15 22.52
N ILE A 558 19.95 5.09 21.58
CA ILE A 558 18.53 5.04 21.92
C ILE A 558 18.19 3.76 22.67
N THR A 559 18.60 2.59 22.19
CA THR A 559 18.29 1.30 22.83
C THR A 559 18.91 1.21 24.23
N ASN A 560 20.17 1.62 24.39
CA ASN A 560 20.82 1.64 25.71
C ASN A 560 20.13 2.61 26.67
N GLN A 561 19.62 3.74 26.16
CA GLN A 561 18.84 4.65 26.97
C GLN A 561 17.50 4.02 27.36
N GLU A 562 16.77 3.44 26.41
CA GLU A 562 15.49 2.77 26.68
C GLU A 562 15.66 1.65 27.71
N GLU A 563 16.69 0.80 27.59
CA GLU A 563 16.99 -0.24 28.58
C GLU A 563 17.31 0.30 29.98
N ARG A 564 17.96 1.47 30.06
CA ARG A 564 18.28 2.13 31.34
C ARG A 564 17.04 2.76 31.98
N ASP A 565 16.20 3.39 31.17
CA ASP A 565 15.03 4.13 31.64
C ASP A 565 13.83 3.19 31.91
N LYS A 566 13.78 2.03 31.22
CA LYS A 566 12.64 1.09 31.28
C LYS A 566 12.26 0.62 32.69
N PRO A 567 13.20 0.26 33.59
CA PRO A 567 12.84 -0.15 34.95
C PRO A 567 12.08 0.95 35.71
N LEU A 568 12.47 2.22 35.53
CA LEU A 568 11.80 3.34 36.19
C LEU A 568 10.41 3.57 35.58
N GLU A 569 10.30 3.60 34.24
CA GLU A 569 9.00 3.73 33.56
C GLU A 569 7.99 2.66 34.00
N LEU A 570 8.43 1.41 34.14
CA LEU A 570 7.57 0.30 34.59
C LEU A 570 7.05 0.53 36.03
N LEU A 571 7.87 1.09 36.91
CA LEU A 571 7.47 1.41 38.28
C LEU A 571 6.49 2.59 38.33
N GLU A 572 6.71 3.62 37.52
CA GLU A 572 5.79 4.76 37.38
C GLU A 572 4.43 4.32 36.82
N ASP A 573 4.42 3.46 35.79
CA ASP A 573 3.20 2.89 35.21
C ASP A 573 2.46 1.99 36.21
N ALA A 574 3.18 1.16 36.97
CA ALA A 574 2.58 0.32 38.02
C ALA A 574 1.91 1.20 39.09
N LEU A 575 2.61 2.25 39.56
CA LEU A 575 2.07 3.19 40.53
C LEU A 575 0.84 3.93 40.00
N LYS A 576 0.87 4.35 38.73
CA LYS A 576 -0.26 5.02 38.07
C LYS A 576 -1.49 4.11 38.00
N LYS A 577 -1.31 2.82 37.67
CA LYS A 577 -2.41 1.84 37.64
C LYS A 577 -3.01 1.59 39.03
N LEU A 578 -2.17 1.51 40.07
CA LEU A 578 -2.63 1.35 41.46
C LEU A 578 -3.35 2.58 42.00
N ARG A 579 -3.07 3.77 41.46
CA ARG A 579 -3.71 5.05 41.83
C ARG A 579 -4.83 5.48 40.87
N HIS A 580 -5.26 4.59 39.97
CA HIS A 580 -6.21 4.95 38.93
C HIS A 580 -7.61 5.23 39.51
N GLU A 581 -8.27 6.31 39.08
CA GLU A 581 -9.58 6.75 39.63
C GLU A 581 -10.71 5.72 39.49
N ASN A 582 -10.61 4.85 38.47
CA ASN A 582 -11.56 3.74 38.25
C ASN A 582 -11.29 2.51 39.14
N LEU A 583 -10.21 2.46 39.90
CA LEU A 583 -9.91 1.38 40.82
C LEU A 583 -10.68 1.58 42.14
N LYS A 584 -12.01 1.50 42.06
CA LYS A 584 -12.92 1.70 43.18
C LYS A 584 -13.37 0.35 43.75
N ILE A 585 -12.90 0.02 44.95
CA ILE A 585 -13.18 -1.28 45.59
C ILE A 585 -14.67 -1.48 45.81
N GLU A 586 -15.41 -0.40 46.13
CA GLU A 586 -16.86 -0.36 46.26
C GLU A 586 -17.64 -0.81 45.01
N ASN A 587 -17.05 -0.73 43.81
CA ASN A 587 -17.67 -1.13 42.55
C ASN A 587 -17.29 -2.57 42.13
N MET A 588 -16.47 -3.27 42.92
CA MET A 588 -15.98 -4.61 42.60
C MET A 588 -16.99 -5.66 43.02
N ASP A 589 -17.25 -6.66 42.15
CA ASP A 589 -18.13 -7.78 42.48
C ASP A 589 -17.57 -8.57 43.66
N THR A 590 -18.45 -8.93 44.62
CA THR A 590 -18.07 -9.60 45.86
C THR A 590 -17.39 -10.95 45.63
N SER A 591 -17.68 -11.62 44.52
CA SER A 591 -17.01 -12.88 44.12
C SER A 591 -15.53 -12.71 43.79
N TYR A 592 -15.03 -11.49 43.61
CA TYR A 592 -13.63 -11.20 43.32
C TYR A 592 -12.81 -10.77 44.54
N TYR A 593 -13.42 -10.61 45.73
CA TYR A 593 -12.74 -10.06 46.90
C TYR A 593 -11.55 -10.90 47.37
N ASP A 594 -11.71 -12.22 47.50
CA ASP A 594 -10.62 -13.10 47.94
C ASP A 594 -9.45 -13.06 46.94
N LYS A 595 -9.77 -13.07 45.64
CA LYS A 595 -8.78 -12.97 44.57
C LYS A 595 -8.09 -11.59 44.55
N ALA A 596 -8.82 -10.52 44.83
CA ALA A 596 -8.27 -9.17 44.90
C ALA A 596 -7.32 -9.04 46.10
N MET A 597 -7.68 -9.59 47.26
CA MET A 597 -6.81 -9.66 48.43
C MET A 597 -5.51 -10.44 48.14
N GLU A 598 -5.62 -11.58 47.46
CA GLU A 598 -4.45 -12.36 47.05
C GLU A 598 -3.54 -11.55 46.11
N LEU A 599 -4.12 -10.91 45.08
CA LEU A 599 -3.38 -10.09 44.11
C LEU A 599 -2.68 -8.90 44.78
N THR A 600 -3.35 -8.18 45.67
CA THR A 600 -2.74 -7.04 46.38
C THR A 600 -1.59 -7.48 47.29
N SER A 601 -1.70 -8.65 47.91
CA SER A 601 -0.63 -9.24 48.72
C SER A 601 0.58 -9.61 47.87
N GLN A 602 0.36 -10.23 46.70
CA GLN A 602 1.44 -10.54 45.75
C GLN A 602 2.11 -9.27 45.20
N ILE A 603 1.33 -8.24 44.88
CA ILE A 603 1.84 -6.94 44.42
C ILE A 603 2.73 -6.30 45.48
N SER A 604 2.31 -6.29 46.75
CA SER A 604 3.11 -5.75 47.85
C SER A 604 4.43 -6.51 48.01
N ALA A 605 4.36 -7.84 48.08
CA ALA A 605 5.54 -8.68 48.25
C ALA A 605 6.56 -8.51 47.11
N GLU A 606 6.09 -8.36 45.86
CA GLU A 606 6.99 -8.14 44.72
C GLU A 606 7.56 -6.71 44.71
N ALA A 607 6.75 -5.71 45.10
CA ALA A 607 7.22 -4.33 45.24
C ALA A 607 8.33 -4.22 46.30
N ASP A 608 8.20 -4.93 47.43
CA ASP A 608 9.21 -4.97 48.49
C ASP A 608 10.54 -5.56 47.99
N LYS A 609 10.50 -6.68 47.27
CA LYS A 609 11.71 -7.28 46.65
C LYS A 609 12.41 -6.30 45.71
N ILE A 610 11.64 -5.59 44.86
CA ILE A 610 12.20 -4.60 43.94
C ILE A 610 12.81 -3.43 44.72
N HIS A 611 12.14 -2.97 45.78
CA HIS A 611 12.64 -1.91 46.66
C HIS A 611 13.98 -2.28 47.29
N GLU A 612 14.09 -3.48 47.87
CA GLU A 612 15.33 -4.00 48.45
C GLU A 612 16.46 -4.09 47.41
N ALA A 613 16.17 -4.60 46.21
CA ALA A 613 17.14 -4.70 45.13
C ALA A 613 17.68 -3.32 44.70
N ILE A 614 16.80 -2.31 44.63
CA ILE A 614 17.16 -0.93 44.32
C ILE A 614 18.01 -0.32 45.44
N ASP A 615 17.61 -0.46 46.70
CA ASP A 615 18.35 0.13 47.82
C ASP A 615 19.73 -0.51 47.98
N HIS A 616 19.85 -1.83 47.80
CA HIS A 616 21.13 -2.52 47.77
C HIS A 616 22.05 -1.99 46.65
N ARG A 617 21.53 -1.79 45.43
CA ARG A 617 22.30 -1.20 44.31
C ARG A 617 22.72 0.24 44.61
N ARG A 618 21.82 1.05 45.18
CA ARG A 618 22.07 2.44 45.60
C ARG A 618 23.16 2.54 46.67
N TYR A 619 23.13 1.65 47.66
CA TYR A 619 24.13 1.57 48.72
C TYR A 619 25.52 1.23 48.16
N ASN A 620 25.61 0.22 47.28
CA ASN A 620 26.86 -0.16 46.63
C ASN A 620 27.47 0.97 45.78
N LEU A 621 26.63 1.76 45.09
CA LEU A 621 27.09 2.92 44.33
C LEU A 621 27.70 4.00 45.23
N LYS A 622 27.08 4.29 46.38
CA LYS A 622 27.62 5.24 47.38
C LYS A 622 28.96 4.77 47.95
N LYS A 623 29.16 3.46 48.12
CA LYS A 623 30.40 2.87 48.62
C LYS A 623 31.54 2.95 47.59
N LEU A 624 31.22 2.84 46.30
CA LEU A 624 32.17 3.04 45.19
C LEU A 624 32.59 4.51 45.03
N ASN A 625 31.66 5.46 45.17
CA ASN A 625 31.96 6.90 45.10
C ASN A 625 32.74 7.44 46.32
N LYS A 626 32.79 6.69 47.43
CA LYS A 626 33.67 7.00 48.58
C LYS A 626 35.09 6.44 48.46
N LYS A 627 35.37 5.64 47.42
CA LYS A 627 36.68 5.00 47.16
C LYS A 627 37.44 5.60 45.97
N LYS A 628 36.83 6.53 45.23
CA LYS A 628 37.52 7.46 44.32
C LYS A 628 37.75 8.76 45.08
#